data_AF-A0A925TI61-F1
#
_entry.id   AF-A0A925TI61-F1
#
_cell.length_a   1.000
_cell.length_b   1.000
_cell.length_c   1.000
_cell.angle_alpha   90.00
_cell.angle_beta   90.00
_cell.angle_gamma   90.00
#
_symmetry.space_group_name_H-M   'P 1'
#
loop_
_entity.id
_entity.type
_entity.pdbx_description
1 polymer ?
#
loop_
_entity_poly.entity_id
_entity_poly.type
_entity_poly.pdbx_seq_one_letter_code
_entity_poly.pdbx_strand_id
1 'polypeptide(L)'
;MNFLLVRRLFALPLSLSLAALVHAQAPERTIPNPLGEVWPQEHVSFDFPANAIREPLTATLNGRTRPAQIERVKVDGKDVARVWTVVTLDGKDPQGKPIDRALPTFRAPKISFAPGAVPSGSPALTFREEGEFYVIENSTYAARIRSYKSGIQTPVTLDKLPHWLGGIRVAGSDIWDARAAFTGNALIREAKTEIVARGPVHIDVRITYTGDETTPAELVDAIPLTSGKQSFRYKPNEIPREKVPRYQRRYEALIRFVLDDPWIDVAERAHFPRDPAIPTWG
;
A
#
# COMPACT_ATOMS: atom_id res chain seq x y z
N MET A 1 -67.00 -2.07 55.45
CA MET A 1 -65.72 -2.81 55.31
C MET A 1 -65.10 -2.39 53.98
N ASN A 2 -64.00 -1.64 54.04
CA ASN A 2 -63.37 -0.96 52.91
C ASN A 2 -62.57 -1.93 52.02
N PHE A 3 -62.73 -1.85 50.71
CA PHE A 3 -61.72 -2.30 49.75
C PHE A 3 -61.42 -1.17 48.76
N LEU A 4 -60.24 -0.57 48.92
CA LEU A 4 -59.64 0.43 48.04
C LEU A 4 -59.01 -0.28 46.84
N LEU A 5 -59.52 -0.01 45.64
CA LEU A 5 -58.94 -0.47 44.38
C LEU A 5 -57.93 0.58 43.88
N VAL A 6 -56.64 0.35 44.09
CA VAL A 6 -55.56 1.22 43.59
C VAL A 6 -55.18 0.78 42.17
N ARG A 7 -55.67 1.49 41.15
CA ARG A 7 -55.14 1.40 39.77
C ARG A 7 -53.85 2.22 39.68
N ARG A 8 -52.69 1.57 39.65
CA ARG A 8 -51.43 2.20 39.25
C ARG A 8 -51.33 2.24 37.72
N LEU A 9 -51.51 3.44 37.15
CA LEU A 9 -51.10 3.77 35.79
C LEU A 9 -49.57 3.89 35.78
N PHE A 10 -48.89 2.91 35.20
CA PHE A 10 -47.47 3.05 34.83
C PHE A 10 -47.39 3.82 33.52
N ALA A 11 -47.08 5.11 33.60
CA ALA A 11 -46.63 5.89 32.46
C ALA A 11 -45.16 5.52 32.17
N LEU A 12 -44.93 4.74 31.12
CA LEU A 12 -43.60 4.57 30.53
C LEU A 12 -43.25 5.88 29.81
N PRO A 13 -42.18 6.59 30.18
CA PRO A 13 -41.67 7.67 29.34
C PRO A 13 -41.06 7.02 28.10
N LEU A 14 -41.79 7.12 26.98
CA LEU A 14 -41.30 6.82 25.65
C LEU A 14 -40.27 7.89 25.29
N SER A 15 -39.04 7.73 25.78
CA SER A 15 -37.90 8.54 25.38
C SER A 15 -37.57 8.19 23.92
N LEU A 16 -38.27 8.85 22.99
CA LEU A 16 -37.85 8.95 21.59
C LEU A 16 -36.51 9.69 21.61
N SER A 17 -35.42 8.95 21.76
CA SER A 17 -34.10 9.42 21.38
C SER A 17 -34.13 9.58 19.85
N LEU A 18 -34.54 10.76 19.41
CA LEU A 18 -34.33 11.26 18.07
C LEU A 18 -32.81 11.38 17.91
N ALA A 19 -32.16 10.25 17.63
CA ALA A 19 -30.79 10.23 17.17
C ALA A 19 -30.84 10.97 15.84
N ALA A 20 -30.52 12.26 15.88
CA ALA A 20 -30.28 13.06 14.70
C ALA A 20 -29.17 12.34 13.94
N LEU A 21 -29.57 11.57 12.94
CA LEU A 21 -28.74 11.12 11.84
C LEU A 21 -28.30 12.39 11.11
N VAL A 22 -27.34 13.10 11.72
CA VAL A 22 -26.47 14.00 11.00
C VAL A 22 -25.83 13.11 9.95
N HIS A 23 -26.38 13.16 8.75
CA HIS A 23 -25.74 12.64 7.56
C HIS A 23 -24.47 13.46 7.42
N ALA A 24 -23.40 13.02 8.10
CA ALA A 24 -22.08 13.53 7.88
C ALA A 24 -21.83 13.33 6.39
N GLN A 25 -21.84 14.42 5.63
CA GLN A 25 -21.60 14.36 4.19
C GLN A 25 -20.31 13.57 3.98
N ALA A 26 -20.36 12.62 3.05
CA ALA A 26 -19.19 11.86 2.63
C ALA A 26 -18.06 12.86 2.34
N PRO A 27 -16.93 12.81 3.06
CA PRO A 27 -15.90 13.79 2.86
C PRO A 27 -15.41 13.74 1.42
N GLU A 28 -15.37 14.89 0.77
CA GLU A 28 -14.91 15.04 -0.61
C GLU A 28 -13.47 15.57 -0.67
N ARG A 29 -12.74 15.19 -1.71
CA ARG A 29 -11.45 15.77 -2.08
C ARG A 29 -11.40 16.08 -3.56
N THR A 30 -10.70 17.15 -3.91
CA THR A 30 -10.42 17.50 -5.31
C THR A 30 -9.17 16.77 -5.75
N ILE A 31 -9.20 16.19 -6.96
CA ILE A 31 -8.04 15.59 -7.60
C ILE A 31 -7.30 16.67 -8.41
N PRO A 32 -6.05 17.02 -8.06
CA PRO A 32 -5.26 17.96 -8.83
C PRO A 32 -4.79 17.30 -10.12
N ASN A 33 -5.49 17.53 -11.22
CA ASN A 33 -5.06 17.13 -12.56
C ASN A 33 -5.05 18.37 -13.49
N PRO A 34 -4.12 19.32 -13.27
CA PRO A 34 -4.10 20.60 -14.00
C PRO A 34 -3.81 20.41 -15.49
N LEU A 35 -3.07 19.36 -15.84
CA LEU A 35 -2.78 18.96 -17.21
C LEU A 35 -3.87 18.06 -17.81
N GLY A 36 -4.96 17.81 -17.05
CA GLY A 36 -6.10 16.95 -17.36
C GLY A 36 -5.76 15.60 -18.01
N GLU A 37 -4.61 15.06 -17.65
CA GLU A 37 -4.08 13.82 -18.20
C GLU A 37 -5.08 12.67 -18.02
N VAL A 38 -5.03 11.73 -18.95
CA VAL A 38 -5.75 10.47 -18.81
C VAL A 38 -4.97 9.61 -17.83
N TRP A 39 -5.62 9.23 -16.74
CA TRP A 39 -5.06 8.37 -15.72
C TRP A 39 -5.82 7.04 -15.80
N PRO A 40 -5.23 5.97 -16.38
CA PRO A 40 -5.94 4.71 -16.45
C PRO A 40 -6.19 4.17 -15.04
N GLN A 41 -5.17 4.17 -14.18
CA GLN A 41 -5.19 3.56 -12.85
C GLN A 41 -4.14 4.21 -11.94
N GLU A 42 -4.32 5.48 -11.61
CA GLU A 42 -3.32 6.21 -10.82
C GLU A 42 -3.45 5.91 -9.33
N HIS A 43 -2.32 5.64 -8.67
CA HIS A 43 -2.26 5.41 -7.23
C HIS A 43 -2.15 6.75 -6.50
N VAL A 44 -3.26 7.21 -5.93
CA VAL A 44 -3.35 8.53 -5.29
C VAL A 44 -3.55 8.42 -3.80
N SER A 45 -3.23 9.50 -3.09
CA SER A 45 -3.53 9.59 -1.66
C SER A 45 -4.05 10.96 -1.26
N PHE A 46 -4.79 10.98 -0.15
CA PHE A 46 -5.34 12.19 0.45
C PHE A 46 -5.15 12.16 1.96
N ASP A 47 -4.76 13.30 2.51
CA ASP A 47 -4.49 13.42 3.93
C ASP A 47 -5.74 13.96 4.67
N PHE A 48 -6.06 13.32 5.79
CA PHE A 48 -7.17 13.66 6.68
C PHE A 48 -6.67 13.84 8.11
N PRO A 49 -7.37 14.62 8.96
CA PRO A 49 -7.12 14.60 10.40
C PRO A 49 -7.18 13.16 10.93
N ALA A 50 -6.27 12.80 11.84
CA ALA A 50 -6.10 11.41 12.29
C ALA A 50 -7.41 10.69 12.62
N ASN A 51 -8.37 11.34 13.29
CA ASN A 51 -9.61 10.67 13.71
C ASN A 51 -10.82 10.93 12.81
N ALA A 52 -10.63 11.61 11.66
CA ALA A 52 -11.74 12.00 10.78
C ALA A 52 -12.28 10.86 9.92
N ILE A 53 -11.51 9.77 9.72
CA ILE A 53 -11.88 8.67 8.83
C ILE A 53 -11.44 7.31 9.39
N ARG A 54 -12.23 6.28 9.09
CA ARG A 54 -12.09 4.91 9.62
C ARG A 54 -12.34 3.88 8.52
N GLU A 55 -11.75 2.70 8.68
CA GLU A 55 -12.01 1.53 7.83
C GLU A 55 -13.22 0.73 8.34
N PRO A 56 -13.87 -0.09 7.47
CA PRO A 56 -13.62 -0.21 6.02
C PRO A 56 -14.08 1.04 5.26
N LEU A 57 -13.37 1.38 4.19
CA LEU A 57 -13.56 2.62 3.46
C LEU A 57 -13.62 2.38 1.95
N THR A 58 -14.48 3.12 1.27
CA THR A 58 -14.56 3.17 -0.19
C THR A 58 -14.33 4.59 -0.70
N ALA A 59 -13.84 4.69 -1.92
CA ALA A 59 -13.70 5.94 -2.64
C ALA A 59 -14.50 5.89 -3.95
N THR A 60 -15.28 6.93 -4.23
CA THR A 60 -16.12 7.01 -5.43
C THR A 60 -15.74 8.21 -6.28
N LEU A 61 -15.47 7.97 -7.55
CA LEU A 61 -15.13 8.97 -8.56
C LEU A 61 -15.87 8.63 -9.85
N ASN A 62 -16.61 9.59 -10.42
CA ASN A 62 -17.38 9.41 -11.67
C ASN A 62 -18.25 8.14 -11.66
N GLY A 63 -18.91 7.85 -10.53
CA GLY A 63 -19.77 6.68 -10.36
C GLY A 63 -19.05 5.34 -10.19
N ARG A 64 -17.71 5.32 -10.22
CA ARG A 64 -16.90 4.12 -9.95
C ARG A 64 -16.47 4.10 -8.49
N THR A 65 -16.89 3.06 -7.76
CA THR A 65 -16.51 2.84 -6.37
C THR A 65 -15.36 1.83 -6.29
N ARG A 66 -14.31 2.18 -5.54
CA ARG A 66 -13.10 1.36 -5.33
C ARG A 66 -12.78 1.24 -3.84
N PRO A 67 -12.01 0.22 -3.42
CA PRO A 67 -11.43 0.19 -2.08
C PRO A 67 -10.62 1.44 -1.80
N ALA A 68 -10.65 1.86 -0.54
CA ALA A 68 -9.68 2.76 0.03
C ALA A 68 -8.98 2.10 1.22
N GLN A 69 -7.74 2.52 1.49
CA GLN A 69 -6.90 1.98 2.55
C GLN A 69 -6.32 3.12 3.38
N ILE A 70 -6.37 3.01 4.70
CA ILE A 70 -5.85 4.04 5.61
C ILE A 70 -4.44 3.67 6.08
N GLU A 71 -3.51 4.59 5.90
CA GLU A 71 -2.18 4.58 6.50
C GLU A 71 -2.10 5.67 7.58
N ARG A 72 -1.53 5.34 8.75
CA ARG A 72 -1.30 6.29 9.84
C ARG A 72 0.13 6.82 9.74
N VAL A 73 0.27 8.10 9.42
CA VAL A 73 1.58 8.73 9.18
C VAL A 73 1.70 10.05 9.94
N LYS A 74 2.94 10.54 10.06
CA LYS A 74 3.20 11.91 10.51
C LYS A 74 3.56 12.80 9.33
N VAL A 75 2.89 13.94 9.21
CA VAL A 75 3.19 14.97 8.21
C VAL A 75 3.44 16.27 8.96
N ASP A 76 4.64 16.85 8.78
CA ASP A 76 5.08 18.05 9.52
C ASP A 76 4.87 17.93 11.04
N GLY A 77 5.19 16.75 11.59
CA GLY A 77 5.06 16.43 13.02
C GLY A 77 3.64 16.16 13.52
N LYS A 78 2.61 16.26 12.65
CA LYS A 78 1.21 16.01 13.01
C LYS A 78 0.75 14.63 12.58
N ASP A 79 -0.03 13.95 13.42
CA ASP A 79 -0.64 12.68 13.06
C ASP A 79 -1.74 12.88 12.01
N VAL A 80 -1.66 12.11 10.93
CA VAL A 80 -2.52 12.19 9.76
C VAL A 80 -3.01 10.80 9.37
N ALA A 81 -4.28 10.73 8.96
CA ALA A 81 -4.83 9.57 8.28
C ALA A 81 -4.64 9.77 6.78
N ARG A 82 -3.69 9.05 6.18
CA ARG A 82 -3.47 9.07 4.75
C ARG A 82 -4.31 8.00 4.09
N VAL A 83 -5.25 8.42 3.25
CA VAL A 83 -6.16 7.51 2.55
C VAL A 83 -5.62 7.27 1.15
N TRP A 84 -5.39 6.01 0.82
CA TRP A 84 -4.95 5.53 -0.48
C TRP A 84 -6.11 4.95 -1.27
N THR A 85 -6.11 5.17 -2.58
CA THR A 85 -7.04 4.54 -3.53
C THR A 85 -6.42 4.56 -4.93
N VAL A 86 -6.97 3.76 -5.83
CA VAL A 86 -6.70 3.85 -7.26
C VAL A 86 -7.81 4.66 -7.93
N VAL A 87 -7.44 5.57 -8.82
CA VAL A 87 -8.38 6.42 -9.57
C VAL A 87 -8.22 6.24 -11.07
N THR A 88 -9.34 6.35 -11.79
CA THR A 88 -9.34 6.41 -13.25
C THR A 88 -9.92 7.75 -13.69
N LEU A 89 -9.17 8.49 -14.51
CA LEU A 89 -9.62 9.66 -15.25
C LEU A 89 -9.53 9.33 -16.74
N ASP A 90 -10.67 9.15 -17.40
CA ASP A 90 -10.75 8.78 -18.81
C ASP A 90 -10.88 10.00 -19.75
N GLY A 91 -10.63 11.20 -19.22
CA GLY A 91 -10.76 12.46 -19.97
C GLY A 91 -12.21 12.81 -20.31
N LYS A 92 -13.19 12.17 -19.67
CA LYS A 92 -14.63 12.42 -19.89
C LYS A 92 -15.32 12.98 -18.65
N ASP A 93 -16.31 13.83 -18.89
CA ASP A 93 -17.21 14.34 -17.85
C ASP A 93 -18.18 13.24 -17.37
N PRO A 94 -18.97 13.47 -16.30
CA PRO A 94 -19.95 12.49 -15.83
C PRO A 94 -21.04 12.11 -16.87
N GLN A 95 -21.19 12.89 -17.95
CA GLN A 95 -22.10 12.62 -19.07
C GLN A 95 -21.38 11.88 -20.22
N GLY A 96 -20.11 11.51 -20.05
CA GLY A 96 -19.31 10.79 -21.04
C GLY A 96 -18.77 11.65 -22.17
N LYS A 97 -18.91 12.99 -22.10
CA LYS A 97 -18.37 13.91 -23.10
C LYS A 97 -16.89 14.19 -22.82
N PRO A 98 -16.06 14.39 -23.85
CA PRO A 98 -14.68 14.84 -23.66
C PRO A 98 -14.66 16.10 -22.81
N ILE A 99 -13.78 16.14 -21.81
CA ILE A 99 -13.60 17.30 -20.96
C ILE A 99 -12.92 18.40 -21.77
N ASP A 100 -13.67 19.45 -22.10
CA ASP A 100 -13.12 20.70 -22.64
C ASP A 100 -12.68 21.61 -21.48
N ARG A 101 -11.38 21.89 -21.44
CA ARG A 101 -10.74 22.65 -20.36
C ARG A 101 -10.64 24.13 -20.64
N ALA A 102 -10.90 24.55 -21.88
CA ALA A 102 -11.00 25.97 -22.23
C ALA A 102 -12.33 26.57 -21.72
N LEU A 103 -13.28 25.72 -21.32
CA LEU A 103 -14.55 26.18 -20.80
C LEU A 103 -14.40 26.70 -19.36
N PRO A 104 -14.98 27.88 -19.05
CA PRO A 104 -15.03 28.41 -17.68
C PRO A 104 -15.82 27.52 -16.71
N THR A 105 -16.49 26.48 -17.22
CA THR A 105 -17.24 25.49 -16.45
C THR A 105 -16.42 24.26 -16.06
N PHE A 106 -15.15 24.15 -16.48
CA PHE A 106 -14.31 23.03 -16.07
C PHE A 106 -14.22 22.96 -14.54
N ARG A 107 -14.57 21.81 -13.99
CA ARG A 107 -14.43 21.51 -12.55
C ARG A 107 -13.46 20.37 -12.40
N ALA A 108 -12.47 20.56 -11.55
CA ALA A 108 -11.55 19.50 -11.19
C ALA A 108 -12.33 18.29 -10.61
N PRO A 109 -11.96 17.05 -10.96
CA PRO A 109 -12.66 15.86 -10.51
C PRO A 109 -12.72 15.79 -8.98
N LYS A 110 -13.86 15.38 -8.45
CA LYS A 110 -14.07 15.19 -7.02
C LYS A 110 -14.23 13.72 -6.70
N ILE A 111 -13.50 13.27 -5.68
CA ILE A 111 -13.61 11.94 -5.11
C ILE A 111 -14.31 12.05 -3.76
N SER A 112 -15.31 11.19 -3.53
CA SER A 112 -16.02 11.10 -2.26
C SER A 112 -15.60 9.83 -1.52
N PHE A 113 -15.47 9.92 -0.20
CA PHE A 113 -15.13 8.80 0.65
C PHE A 113 -16.31 8.44 1.54
N ALA A 114 -16.63 7.15 1.64
CA ALA A 114 -17.74 6.67 2.46
C ALA A 114 -17.31 5.45 3.28
N PRO A 115 -17.71 5.36 4.56
CA PRO A 115 -17.59 4.11 5.32
C PRO A 115 -18.31 2.99 4.60
N GLY A 116 -17.70 1.81 4.55
CA GLY A 116 -18.32 0.65 3.93
C GLY A 116 -17.29 -0.35 3.41
N ALA A 117 -17.73 -1.59 3.33
CA ALA A 117 -17.00 -2.61 2.58
C ALA A 117 -17.12 -2.32 1.09
N VAL A 118 -16.10 -2.71 0.35
CA VAL A 118 -16.16 -2.69 -1.11
C VAL A 118 -17.28 -3.61 -1.58
N PRO A 119 -18.11 -3.21 -2.56
CA PRO A 119 -19.14 -4.09 -3.10
C PRO A 119 -18.55 -5.43 -3.54
N SER A 120 -19.26 -6.53 -3.24
CA SER A 120 -18.87 -7.87 -3.66
C SER A 120 -18.60 -7.90 -5.17
N GLY A 121 -17.47 -8.47 -5.58
CA GLY A 121 -17.03 -8.53 -6.97
C GLY A 121 -16.27 -7.31 -7.48
N SER A 122 -16.08 -6.26 -6.67
CA SER A 122 -15.16 -5.20 -7.05
C SER A 122 -13.69 -5.66 -6.89
N PRO A 123 -12.77 -5.21 -7.76
CA PRO A 123 -11.36 -5.54 -7.64
C PRO A 123 -10.78 -5.06 -6.30
N ALA A 124 -10.02 -5.93 -5.65
CA ALA A 124 -9.24 -5.64 -4.45
C ALA A 124 -7.99 -6.53 -4.45
N LEU A 125 -6.89 -6.04 -3.88
CA LEU A 125 -5.71 -6.88 -3.67
C LEU A 125 -6.07 -8.05 -2.74
N THR A 126 -5.66 -9.24 -3.14
CA THR A 126 -5.73 -10.42 -2.27
C THR A 126 -4.33 -10.83 -1.82
N PHE A 127 -4.27 -11.36 -0.61
CA PHE A 127 -3.05 -11.86 0.00
C PHE A 127 -3.32 -13.23 0.60
N ARG A 128 -2.51 -14.22 0.25
CA ARG A 128 -2.57 -15.58 0.78
C ARG A 128 -1.18 -16.06 1.16
N GLU A 129 -1.11 -16.95 2.14
CA GLU A 129 0.11 -17.68 2.45
C GLU A 129 -0.01 -19.08 1.84
N GLU A 130 0.96 -19.46 1.00
CA GLU A 130 0.99 -20.73 0.28
C GLU A 130 2.38 -21.36 0.41
N GLY A 131 2.54 -22.26 1.39
CA GLY A 131 3.82 -22.89 1.68
C GLY A 131 4.90 -21.86 2.04
N GLU A 132 5.96 -21.80 1.23
CA GLU A 132 7.07 -20.85 1.40
C GLU A 132 6.82 -19.48 0.74
N PHE A 133 5.60 -19.19 0.28
CA PHE A 133 5.29 -17.96 -0.44
C PHE A 133 4.15 -17.18 0.19
N TYR A 134 4.24 -15.86 0.08
CA TYR A 134 3.13 -14.94 0.05
C TYR A 134 2.67 -14.78 -1.40
N VAL A 135 1.41 -15.07 -1.67
CA VAL A 135 0.79 -14.87 -2.98
C VAL A 135 -0.04 -13.61 -2.93
N ILE A 136 0.32 -12.64 -3.77
CA ILE A 136 -0.33 -11.33 -3.88
C ILE A 136 -0.97 -11.24 -5.26
N GLU A 137 -2.29 -11.05 -5.32
CA GLU A 137 -3.02 -10.92 -6.59
C GLU A 137 -3.67 -9.54 -6.71
N ASN A 138 -3.41 -8.83 -7.81
CA ASN A 138 -3.81 -7.44 -8.02
C ASN A 138 -4.74 -7.23 -9.22
N SER A 139 -5.56 -8.24 -9.54
CA SER A 139 -6.42 -8.35 -10.74
C SER A 139 -5.71 -8.42 -12.08
N THR A 140 -4.48 -7.90 -12.20
CA THR A 140 -3.68 -7.96 -13.43
C THR A 140 -2.74 -9.16 -13.43
N TYR A 141 -2.14 -9.48 -12.29
CA TYR A 141 -1.28 -10.63 -12.10
C TYR A 141 -1.36 -11.17 -10.66
N ALA A 142 -0.75 -12.33 -10.45
CA ALA A 142 -0.41 -12.87 -9.14
C ALA A 142 1.11 -13.01 -9.02
N ALA A 143 1.69 -12.54 -7.92
CA ALA A 143 3.11 -12.64 -7.62
C ALA A 143 3.35 -13.55 -6.42
N ARG A 144 4.37 -14.42 -6.52
CA ARG A 144 4.88 -15.23 -5.42
C ARG A 144 6.09 -14.53 -4.81
N ILE A 145 5.94 -14.12 -3.56
CA ILE A 145 7.01 -13.51 -2.77
C ILE A 145 7.44 -14.50 -1.70
N ARG A 146 8.71 -14.90 -1.72
CA ARG A 146 9.25 -15.87 -0.77
C ARG A 146 9.11 -15.35 0.65
N SER A 147 8.67 -16.24 1.53
CA SER A 147 8.54 -16.03 2.96
C SER A 147 9.72 -16.70 3.67
N TYR A 148 10.72 -15.91 4.07
CA TYR A 148 11.87 -16.43 4.85
C TYR A 148 11.54 -16.60 6.34
N LYS A 149 10.42 -17.26 6.67
CA LYS A 149 9.96 -17.45 8.07
C LYS A 149 10.88 -18.37 8.87
N SER A 150 11.47 -19.37 8.23
CA SER A 150 12.35 -20.36 8.88
C SER A 150 13.76 -19.84 9.14
N GLY A 151 14.11 -18.65 8.63
CA GLY A 151 15.47 -18.13 8.63
C GLY A 151 16.44 -18.99 7.82
N ILE A 152 17.73 -18.72 8.00
CA ILE A 152 18.85 -19.46 7.41
C ILE A 152 19.59 -20.15 8.55
N GLN A 153 19.65 -21.49 8.55
CA GLN A 153 20.28 -22.26 9.64
C GLN A 153 21.81 -22.24 9.59
N THR A 154 22.38 -22.17 8.39
CA THR A 154 23.83 -22.10 8.15
C THR A 154 24.07 -21.09 7.04
N PRO A 155 25.07 -20.21 7.15
CA PRO A 155 25.36 -19.26 6.09
C PRO A 155 25.46 -19.93 4.71
N VAL A 156 24.76 -19.39 3.73
CA VAL A 156 24.74 -19.89 2.35
C VAL A 156 25.28 -18.83 1.41
N THR A 157 25.90 -19.23 0.31
CA THR A 157 26.29 -18.29 -0.73
C THR A 157 25.05 -17.74 -1.44
N LEU A 158 25.14 -16.50 -1.91
CA LEU A 158 24.03 -15.78 -2.51
C LEU A 158 23.42 -16.53 -3.72
N ASP A 159 24.23 -17.18 -4.55
CA ASP A 159 23.78 -18.03 -5.67
C ASP A 159 22.98 -19.28 -5.25
N LYS A 160 23.11 -19.72 -3.99
CA LYS A 160 22.32 -20.83 -3.41
C LYS A 160 21.09 -20.33 -2.66
N LEU A 161 21.01 -19.04 -2.35
CA LEU A 161 19.84 -18.45 -1.74
C LEU A 161 18.74 -18.30 -2.79
N PRO A 162 17.54 -18.87 -2.58
CA PRO A 162 16.43 -18.64 -3.50
C PRO A 162 16.08 -17.15 -3.55
N HIS A 163 15.78 -16.62 -4.74
CA HIS A 163 15.36 -15.22 -4.89
C HIS A 163 14.01 -14.95 -4.20
N TRP A 164 13.77 -13.69 -3.79
CA TRP A 164 12.51 -13.30 -3.16
C TRP A 164 11.33 -13.40 -4.13
N LEU A 165 11.54 -13.09 -5.41
CA LEU A 165 10.55 -13.28 -6.47
C LEU A 165 10.53 -14.76 -6.90
N GLY A 166 9.53 -15.50 -6.42
CA GLY A 166 9.28 -16.90 -6.76
C GLY A 166 8.57 -17.11 -8.10
N GLY A 167 8.07 -16.03 -8.69
CA GLY A 167 7.46 -16.00 -10.02
C GLY A 167 6.23 -15.10 -10.09
N ILE A 168 5.79 -14.82 -11.31
CA ILE A 168 4.60 -14.02 -11.62
C ILE A 168 3.76 -14.80 -12.63
N ARG A 169 2.43 -14.75 -12.47
CA ARG A 169 1.48 -15.21 -13.49
C ARG A 169 0.49 -14.11 -13.81
N VAL A 170 0.18 -13.91 -15.09
CA VAL A 170 -0.85 -12.95 -15.51
C VAL A 170 -2.24 -13.49 -15.16
N ALA A 171 -3.20 -12.61 -14.89
CA ALA A 171 -4.58 -13.00 -14.62
C ALA A 171 -5.13 -13.90 -15.74
N GLY A 172 -5.77 -15.01 -15.35
CA GLY A 172 -6.28 -16.03 -16.27
C GLY A 172 -5.25 -17.07 -16.72
N SER A 173 -3.97 -16.94 -16.34
CA SER A 173 -2.93 -17.95 -16.59
C SER A 173 -2.68 -18.83 -15.36
N ASP A 174 -2.40 -20.11 -15.60
CA ASP A 174 -1.92 -21.06 -14.58
C ASP A 174 -0.40 -21.22 -14.60
N ILE A 175 0.29 -20.56 -15.53
CA ILE A 175 1.74 -20.65 -15.72
C ILE A 175 2.44 -19.58 -14.88
N TRP A 176 3.41 -20.01 -14.06
CA TRP A 176 4.30 -19.14 -13.30
C TRP A 176 5.60 -18.86 -14.06
N ASP A 177 5.77 -17.61 -14.50
CA ASP A 177 6.95 -17.11 -15.21
C ASP A 177 7.81 -16.19 -14.30
N ALA A 178 8.79 -15.50 -14.87
CA ALA A 178 9.60 -14.46 -14.23
C ALA A 178 10.31 -14.91 -12.93
N ARG A 179 10.88 -16.11 -12.94
CA ARG A 179 11.74 -16.58 -11.84
C ARG A 179 13.07 -15.87 -11.92
N ALA A 180 13.48 -15.27 -10.82
CA ALA A 180 14.79 -14.66 -10.68
C ALA A 180 15.72 -15.56 -9.88
N ALA A 181 17.02 -15.41 -10.10
CA ALA A 181 18.07 -16.08 -9.35
C ALA A 181 19.17 -15.06 -9.08
N PHE A 182 19.87 -15.22 -7.97
CA PHE A 182 21.06 -14.44 -7.71
C PHE A 182 22.29 -15.09 -8.35
N THR A 183 23.29 -14.24 -8.59
CA THR A 183 24.66 -14.65 -8.93
C THR A 183 25.61 -14.05 -7.89
N GLY A 184 26.59 -14.83 -7.43
CA GLY A 184 27.64 -14.35 -6.52
C GLY A 184 27.87 -15.28 -5.34
N ASN A 185 29.06 -15.18 -4.74
CA ASN A 185 29.52 -16.03 -3.65
C ASN A 185 29.37 -15.40 -2.25
N ALA A 186 28.73 -14.24 -2.14
CA ALA A 186 28.56 -13.55 -0.87
C ALA A 186 27.83 -14.47 0.12
N LEU A 187 28.43 -14.73 1.29
CA LEU A 187 27.81 -15.53 2.34
C LEU A 187 26.71 -14.71 3.04
N ILE A 188 25.49 -15.26 3.03
CA ILE A 188 24.28 -14.71 3.64
C ILE A 188 23.91 -15.55 4.86
N ARG A 189 23.82 -14.91 6.03
CA ARG A 189 23.44 -15.56 7.30
C ARG A 189 21.98 -15.36 7.66
N GLU A 190 21.33 -14.35 7.10
CA GLU A 190 19.94 -14.02 7.41
C GLU A 190 19.21 -13.57 6.15
N ALA A 191 17.99 -14.08 5.99
CA ALA A 191 17.02 -13.57 5.04
C ALA A 191 15.68 -13.38 5.77
N LYS A 192 15.02 -12.25 5.53
CA LYS A 192 13.76 -11.89 6.18
C LYS A 192 12.78 -11.32 5.16
N THR A 193 11.52 -11.72 5.30
CA THR A 193 10.38 -11.12 4.60
C THR A 193 9.42 -10.54 5.63
N GLU A 194 9.13 -9.25 5.55
CA GLU A 194 8.22 -8.54 6.45
C GLU A 194 7.10 -7.89 5.64
N ILE A 195 5.84 -8.09 6.06
CA ILE A 195 4.71 -7.35 5.51
C ILE A 195 4.63 -6.02 6.26
N VAL A 196 4.98 -4.92 5.57
CA VAL A 196 5.05 -3.58 6.16
C VAL A 196 3.69 -2.91 6.17
N ALA A 197 2.95 -3.04 5.07
CA ALA A 197 1.58 -2.56 4.93
C ALA A 197 0.76 -3.60 4.17
N ARG A 198 -0.50 -3.78 4.57
CA ARG A 198 -1.42 -4.70 3.92
C ARG A 198 -2.81 -4.10 3.90
N GLY A 199 -3.38 -3.98 2.72
CA GLY A 199 -4.79 -3.65 2.56
C GLY A 199 -5.27 -3.91 1.14
N PRO A 200 -6.50 -3.48 0.83
CA PRO A 200 -7.15 -3.79 -0.44
C PRO A 200 -6.63 -2.95 -1.62
N VAL A 201 -5.83 -1.90 -1.36
CA VAL A 201 -5.32 -0.97 -2.38
C VAL A 201 -3.85 -1.19 -2.68
N HIS A 202 -3.01 -1.37 -1.66
CA HIS A 202 -1.62 -1.77 -1.84
C HIS A 202 -1.13 -2.72 -0.73
N ILE A 203 -0.10 -3.49 -1.05
CA ILE A 203 0.67 -4.32 -0.11
C ILE A 203 2.15 -3.97 -0.26
N ASP A 204 2.79 -3.68 0.86
CA ASP A 204 4.21 -3.41 0.94
C ASP A 204 4.92 -4.58 1.62
N VAL A 205 5.94 -5.11 0.96
CA VAL A 205 6.77 -6.21 1.44
C VAL A 205 8.22 -5.74 1.53
N ARG A 206 8.81 -5.85 2.72
CA ARG A 206 10.24 -5.62 2.93
C ARG A 206 10.99 -6.93 2.87
N ILE A 207 12.01 -6.99 2.04
CA ILE A 207 12.99 -8.07 1.97
C ILE A 207 14.29 -7.56 2.57
N THR A 208 14.94 -8.36 3.40
CA THR A 208 16.26 -8.06 3.95
C THR A 208 17.15 -9.29 3.85
N TYR A 209 18.35 -9.11 3.32
CA TYR A 209 19.44 -10.09 3.42
C TYR A 209 20.62 -9.49 4.16
N THR A 210 21.13 -10.22 5.14
CA THR A 210 22.31 -9.83 5.92
C THR A 210 23.42 -10.84 5.68
N GLY A 211 24.61 -10.36 5.33
CA GLY A 211 25.79 -11.17 5.14
C GLY A 211 26.37 -11.74 6.43
N ASP A 212 27.21 -12.76 6.30
CA ASP A 212 27.88 -13.46 7.42
C ASP A 212 29.00 -12.63 8.06
N GLU A 213 28.60 -11.55 8.71
CA GLU A 213 29.46 -10.68 9.52
C GLU A 213 29.02 -10.79 10.98
N THR A 214 29.95 -10.79 11.93
CA THR A 214 29.64 -11.01 13.35
C THR A 214 28.93 -9.82 14.00
N THR A 215 29.20 -8.58 13.56
CA THR A 215 28.62 -7.36 14.16
C THR A 215 28.50 -6.22 13.14
N PRO A 216 27.39 -5.46 13.10
CA PRO A 216 27.33 -4.22 12.33
C PRO A 216 28.40 -3.23 12.81
N ALA A 217 29.13 -2.60 11.88
CA ALA A 217 30.27 -1.75 12.22
C ALA A 217 29.84 -0.47 12.97
N GLU A 218 28.71 0.13 12.58
CA GLU A 218 28.12 1.36 13.15
C GLU A 218 26.73 1.60 12.56
N LEU A 219 26.01 2.64 13.01
CA LEU A 219 24.81 3.14 12.33
C LEU A 219 25.19 4.25 11.35
N VAL A 220 24.71 4.16 10.10
CA VAL A 220 24.92 5.17 9.05
C VAL A 220 23.61 5.81 8.63
N ASP A 221 23.68 7.04 8.11
CA ASP A 221 22.53 7.69 7.49
C ASP A 221 22.22 7.07 6.14
N ALA A 222 20.97 6.67 5.95
CA ALA A 222 20.44 6.21 4.67
C ALA A 222 19.16 6.99 4.32
N ILE A 223 18.83 7.02 3.03
CA ILE A 223 17.51 7.47 2.59
C ILE A 223 16.52 6.34 2.94
N PRO A 224 15.39 6.63 3.61
CA PRO A 224 14.37 5.63 3.87
C PRO A 224 13.91 4.96 2.58
N LEU A 225 13.77 3.64 2.61
CA LEU A 225 13.14 2.92 1.52
C LEU A 225 11.67 3.33 1.46
N THR A 226 11.30 4.09 0.43
CA THR A 226 9.93 4.52 0.18
C THR A 226 9.62 4.32 -1.30
N SER A 227 8.36 4.01 -1.61
CA SER A 227 7.86 3.91 -2.98
C SER A 227 8.27 5.13 -3.80
N GLY A 228 8.81 4.93 -5.01
CA GLY A 228 9.35 5.99 -5.86
C GLY A 228 8.31 7.07 -6.18
N LYS A 229 7.03 6.67 -6.23
CA LYS A 229 5.87 7.56 -6.33
C LYS A 229 5.69 8.51 -5.13
N GLN A 230 6.54 8.53 -4.10
CA GLN A 230 6.40 9.37 -2.91
C GLN A 230 7.50 10.40 -2.71
N SER A 231 8.57 10.34 -3.51
CA SER A 231 9.71 11.27 -3.42
C SER A 231 9.29 12.74 -3.60
N PHE A 232 8.24 13.03 -4.37
CA PHE A 232 7.69 14.38 -4.57
C PHE A 232 7.13 15.02 -3.29
N ARG A 233 6.96 14.25 -2.21
CA ARG A 233 6.43 14.74 -0.93
C ARG A 233 7.50 15.24 0.03
N TYR A 234 8.77 15.07 -0.34
CA TYR A 234 9.86 15.61 0.46
C TYR A 234 9.86 17.12 0.36
N LYS A 235 10.22 17.78 1.46
CA LYS A 235 10.46 19.22 1.41
C LYS A 235 11.58 19.49 0.39
N PRO A 236 11.47 20.56 -0.43
CA PRO A 236 12.51 20.90 -1.37
C PRO A 236 13.88 20.96 -0.67
N ASN A 237 14.87 20.26 -1.22
CA ASN A 237 16.24 20.16 -0.69
C ASN A 237 16.39 19.48 0.68
N GLU A 238 15.35 18.86 1.23
CA GLU A 238 15.40 18.09 2.48
C GLU A 238 15.12 16.60 2.20
N ILE A 239 16.18 15.83 1.99
CA ILE A 239 16.08 14.36 1.82
C ILE A 239 15.95 13.73 3.21
N PRO A 240 14.86 12.98 3.49
CA PRO A 240 14.70 12.33 4.78
C PRO A 240 15.84 11.33 5.00
N ARG A 241 16.25 11.19 6.27
CA ARG A 241 17.31 10.28 6.69
C ARG A 241 16.80 9.36 7.77
N GLU A 242 17.24 8.10 7.72
CA GLU A 242 17.11 7.14 8.81
C GLU A 242 18.47 6.55 9.16
N LYS A 243 18.61 6.11 10.41
CA LYS A 243 19.80 5.40 10.87
C LYS A 243 19.65 3.91 10.61
N VAL A 244 20.56 3.33 9.85
CA VAL A 244 20.56 1.90 9.54
C VAL A 244 21.90 1.26 9.90
N PRO A 245 21.90 -0.01 10.36
CA PRO A 245 23.15 -0.70 10.61
C PRO A 245 23.99 -0.86 9.35
N ARG A 246 25.26 -0.45 9.43
CA ARG A 246 26.27 -0.63 8.40
C ARG A 246 26.80 -2.07 8.44
N TYR A 247 26.42 -2.84 7.45
CA TYR A 247 27.01 -4.14 7.14
C TYR A 247 27.80 -4.01 5.84
N GLN A 248 28.87 -4.78 5.66
CA GLN A 248 29.61 -4.80 4.39
C GLN A 248 28.79 -5.49 3.29
N ARG A 249 27.93 -6.43 3.67
CA ARG A 249 27.05 -7.22 2.79
C ARG A 249 25.62 -7.14 3.29
N ARG A 250 24.82 -6.26 2.68
CA ARG A 250 23.40 -6.13 2.99
C ARG A 250 22.60 -5.73 1.78
N TYR A 251 21.46 -6.39 1.62
CA TYR A 251 20.43 -6.03 0.67
C TYR A 251 19.15 -5.72 1.44
N GLU A 252 18.49 -4.64 1.06
CA GLU A 252 17.10 -4.42 1.43
C GLU A 252 16.30 -3.93 0.24
N ALA A 253 15.09 -4.43 0.11
CA ALA A 253 14.12 -3.94 -0.85
C ALA A 253 12.78 -3.72 -0.16
N LEU A 254 12.11 -2.62 -0.51
CA LEU A 254 10.70 -2.39 -0.24
C LEU A 254 9.97 -2.55 -1.57
N ILE A 255 9.11 -3.56 -1.64
CA ILE A 255 8.36 -3.94 -2.84
C ILE A 255 6.90 -3.59 -2.61
N ARG A 256 6.31 -2.81 -3.50
CA ARG A 256 4.91 -2.41 -3.43
C ARG A 256 4.12 -2.99 -4.61
N PHE A 257 3.03 -3.65 -4.26
CA PHE A 257 1.99 -4.12 -5.18
C PHE A 257 0.80 -3.19 -5.05
N VAL A 258 0.27 -2.70 -6.17
CA VAL A 258 -0.90 -1.81 -6.20
C VAL A 258 -2.02 -2.51 -6.97
N LEU A 259 -3.26 -2.32 -6.50
CA LEU A 259 -4.46 -2.80 -7.17
C LEU A 259 -4.50 -2.35 -8.64
N ASP A 260 -4.78 -3.28 -9.55
CA ASP A 260 -4.86 -3.10 -11.00
C ASP A 260 -3.55 -2.65 -11.71
N ASP A 261 -2.56 -2.09 -10.99
CA ASP A 261 -1.30 -1.59 -11.57
C ASP A 261 -0.46 -2.75 -12.17
N PRO A 262 -0.12 -2.74 -13.48
CA PRO A 262 0.71 -3.79 -14.07
C PRO A 262 2.17 -3.74 -13.58
N TRP A 263 2.59 -2.64 -12.94
CA TRP A 263 3.95 -2.44 -12.48
C TRP A 263 4.12 -2.82 -11.00
N ILE A 264 5.32 -3.32 -10.68
CA ILE A 264 5.79 -3.51 -9.30
C ILE A 264 6.76 -2.39 -8.99
N ASP A 265 6.49 -1.62 -7.95
CA ASP A 265 7.42 -0.59 -7.47
C ASP A 265 8.42 -1.24 -6.51
N VAL A 266 9.72 -1.07 -6.78
CA VAL A 266 10.81 -1.64 -6.00
C VAL A 266 11.79 -0.54 -5.63
N ALA A 267 11.86 -0.24 -4.34
CA ALA A 267 12.88 0.64 -3.78
C ALA A 267 13.95 -0.21 -3.10
N GLU A 268 15.19 -0.15 -3.59
CA GLU A 268 16.29 -1.00 -3.12
C GLU A 268 17.44 -0.19 -2.51
N ARG A 269 18.12 -0.81 -1.56
CA ARG A 269 19.47 -0.44 -1.15
C ARG A 269 20.32 -1.70 -1.06
N ALA A 270 21.47 -1.65 -1.69
CA ALA A 270 22.41 -2.75 -1.69
C ALA A 270 23.80 -2.24 -1.33
N HIS A 271 24.47 -2.97 -0.46
CA HIS A 271 25.88 -2.82 -0.20
C HIS A 271 26.50 -4.21 -0.28
N PHE A 272 27.15 -4.50 -1.40
CA PHE A 272 27.95 -5.70 -1.58
C PHE A 272 29.30 -5.26 -2.15
N PRO A 273 30.43 -5.75 -1.60
CA PRO A 273 31.71 -5.56 -2.25
C PRO A 273 31.64 -6.18 -3.64
N ARG A 274 32.29 -5.52 -4.60
CA ARG A 274 32.41 -6.07 -5.94
C ARG A 274 33.08 -7.44 -5.88
N ASP A 275 32.47 -8.44 -6.49
CA ASP A 275 33.10 -9.75 -6.66
C ASP A 275 34.15 -9.65 -7.78
N PRO A 276 35.45 -9.84 -7.49
CA PRO A 276 36.49 -9.75 -8.51
C PRO A 276 36.38 -10.86 -9.56
N ALA A 277 35.65 -11.96 -9.27
CA ALA A 277 35.43 -13.06 -10.22
C ALA A 277 34.30 -12.77 -11.23
N ILE A 278 33.48 -11.75 -10.98
CA ILE A 278 32.40 -11.35 -11.90
C ILE A 278 32.94 -10.23 -12.79
N PRO A 279 32.99 -10.42 -14.14
CA PRO A 279 33.37 -9.36 -15.06
C PRO A 279 32.49 -8.13 -14.85
N THR A 280 33.08 -6.92 -14.87
CA THR A 280 32.24 -5.73 -14.95
C THR A 280 31.43 -5.77 -16.22
N TRP A 281 30.13 -5.62 -16.09
CA TRP A 281 29.32 -5.17 -17.20
C TRP A 281 29.60 -3.68 -17.40
N GLY A 282 30.19 -3.34 -18.54
CA GLY A 282 30.58 -2.02 -18.98
C GLY A 282 31.04 -2.09 -20.43
#